data_AF-A0A6G1FWE8-F1
#
_entry.id   AF-A0A6G1FWE8-F1
#
_cell.length_a   1.000
_cell.length_b   1.000
_cell.length_c   1.000
_cell.angle_alpha   90.00
_cell.angle_beta   90.00
_cell.angle_gamma   90.00
#
_symmetry.space_group_name_H-M   'P 1'
#
loop_
_entity.id
_entity.type
_entity.pdbx_description
1 polymer ?
#
loop_
_entity_poly.entity_id
_entity_poly.type
_entity_poly.pdbx_seq_one_letter_code
_entity_poly.pdbx_strand_id
1 'polypeptide(L)'
;MAQEEVVKGKPLNELLTHSLVDIYVGPDNHHWPLHEKLLTTRSAFFSQLFRTTTRFGLPDDSDAAFKLFVGWLYSGRIPPPTKESELTELLELALMGERWAIAGLVREVLETVRGWYARTDTYPGLRRVQYVYANTEVESPVRAMMVGAVARMLALRDPGEGIPRHWEKALRRDGELAVEIIVAIQGWRLGELVSGEEKVPDTRRGVAGMREKESVKKVERLEDKAEDKVGKIDIGDKKEDLEKDVRSEGEDTMMELTPETCSRRATGFPVRIAPDGRTSVANASALANETKSTLGRLELWTDGAQGIGRGTVRS
;
A
#
# COMPACT_ATOMS: atom_id res chain seq x y z
N MET A 1 22.72 -12.54 29.09
CA MET A 1 22.54 -12.58 27.63
C MET A 1 21.24 -13.33 27.37
N ALA A 2 20.14 -12.60 27.19
CA ALA A 2 18.84 -13.20 26.91
C ALA A 2 18.77 -13.48 25.41
N GLN A 3 18.56 -14.74 25.06
CA GLN A 3 18.34 -15.18 23.69
C GLN A 3 16.95 -14.73 23.27
N GLU A 4 16.88 -13.98 22.17
CA GLU A 4 15.65 -13.58 21.51
C GLU A 4 15.05 -14.84 20.86
N GLU A 5 13.98 -15.38 21.45
CA GLU A 5 13.25 -16.50 20.86
C GLU A 5 12.59 -16.04 19.55
N VAL A 6 13.25 -16.32 18.44
CA VAL A 6 12.65 -16.29 17.11
C VAL A 6 11.53 -17.34 17.12
N VAL A 7 10.28 -16.89 17.13
CA VAL A 7 9.11 -17.73 16.88
C VAL A 7 9.33 -18.42 15.54
N LYS A 8 9.81 -19.67 15.56
CA LYS A 8 10.00 -20.47 14.35
C LYS A 8 8.61 -20.85 13.84
N GLY A 9 8.13 -20.08 12.87
CA GLY A 9 6.99 -20.48 12.04
C GLY A 9 7.22 -21.86 11.42
N LYS A 10 6.12 -22.54 11.07
CA LYS A 10 6.16 -23.87 10.43
C LYS A 10 7.14 -23.85 9.24
N PRO A 11 8.01 -24.87 9.10
CA PRO A 11 8.99 -24.89 8.03
C PRO A 11 8.28 -24.99 6.68
N LEU A 12 8.86 -24.36 5.64
CA LEU A 12 8.21 -24.17 4.35
C LEU A 12 7.67 -25.47 3.74
N ASN A 13 8.43 -26.57 3.86
CA ASN A 13 8.05 -27.89 3.35
C ASN A 13 6.73 -28.42 3.95
N GLU A 14 6.34 -28.00 5.15
CA GLU A 14 5.05 -28.37 5.76
C GLU A 14 3.87 -27.53 5.26
N LEU A 15 4.15 -26.41 4.60
CA LEU A 15 3.17 -25.45 4.07
C LEU A 15 2.87 -25.68 2.59
N LEU A 16 3.72 -26.42 1.87
CA LEU A 16 3.52 -26.81 0.47
C LEU A 16 2.61 -28.05 0.37
N THR A 17 1.33 -27.86 0.70
CA THR A 17 0.30 -28.90 0.62
C THR A 17 -0.20 -29.12 -0.80
N HIS A 18 -0.94 -30.21 -1.06
CA HIS A 18 -1.59 -30.40 -2.36
C HIS A 18 -2.77 -29.44 -2.63
N SER A 19 -3.31 -28.76 -1.60
CA SER A 19 -4.39 -27.77 -1.78
C SER A 19 -3.85 -26.49 -2.41
N LEU A 20 -4.39 -26.16 -3.58
CA LEU A 20 -4.09 -24.95 -4.33
C LEU A 20 -5.35 -24.09 -4.44
N VAL A 21 -5.15 -22.78 -4.44
CA VAL A 21 -6.18 -21.76 -4.69
C VAL A 21 -5.79 -20.93 -5.91
N ASP A 22 -6.80 -20.47 -6.63
CA ASP A 22 -6.63 -19.69 -7.86
C ASP A 22 -6.83 -18.21 -7.56
N ILE A 23 -5.80 -17.41 -7.82
CA ILE A 23 -5.90 -15.94 -7.70
C ILE A 23 -5.77 -15.32 -9.09
N TYR A 24 -6.68 -14.41 -9.43
CA TYR A 24 -6.68 -13.67 -10.70
C TYR A 24 -6.31 -12.22 -10.44
N VAL A 25 -5.29 -11.71 -11.11
CA VAL A 25 -4.72 -10.38 -10.80
C VAL A 25 -4.66 -9.50 -12.03
N GLY A 26 -5.01 -8.23 -11.83
CA GLY A 26 -4.94 -7.17 -12.82
C GLY A 26 -6.03 -7.25 -13.89
N PRO A 27 -6.04 -6.29 -14.83
CA PRO A 27 -7.06 -6.18 -15.85
C PRO A 27 -7.07 -7.36 -16.83
N ASP A 28 -5.91 -8.01 -17.00
CA ASP A 28 -5.75 -9.18 -17.86
C ASP A 28 -6.11 -10.50 -17.16
N ASN A 29 -6.52 -10.45 -15.88
CA ASN A 29 -6.84 -11.62 -15.06
C ASN A 29 -5.75 -12.69 -15.09
N HIS A 30 -4.49 -12.28 -14.84
CA HIS A 30 -3.37 -13.21 -14.76
C HIS A 30 -3.63 -14.25 -13.66
N HIS A 31 -3.58 -15.52 -14.03
CA HIS A 31 -3.89 -16.63 -13.14
C HIS A 31 -2.65 -17.07 -12.34
N TRP A 32 -2.80 -17.10 -11.02
CA TRP A 32 -1.78 -17.46 -10.05
C TRP A 32 -2.26 -18.62 -9.17
N PRO A 33 -1.81 -19.86 -9.42
CA PRO A 33 -2.08 -20.99 -8.54
C PRO A 33 -1.14 -20.96 -7.33
N LEU A 34 -1.69 -20.85 -6.12
CA LEU A 34 -0.92 -20.73 -4.88
C LEU A 34 -1.32 -21.76 -3.83
N HIS A 35 -0.39 -22.13 -2.95
CA HIS A 35 -0.67 -23.05 -1.85
C HIS A 35 -1.56 -22.39 -0.79
N GLU A 36 -2.75 -22.96 -0.56
CA GLU A 36 -3.74 -22.44 0.38
C GLU A 36 -3.14 -22.32 1.79
N LYS A 37 -2.51 -23.40 2.28
CA LYS A 37 -1.93 -23.44 3.62
C LYS A 37 -0.83 -22.39 3.81
N LEU A 38 -0.08 -22.08 2.75
CA LEU A 38 0.97 -21.07 2.79
C LEU A 38 0.39 -19.66 2.96
N LEU A 39 -0.66 -19.32 2.19
CA LEU A 39 -1.35 -18.03 2.30
C LEU A 39 -2.05 -17.87 3.65
N THR A 40 -2.80 -18.88 4.07
CA THR A 40 -3.58 -18.86 5.32
C THR A 40 -2.71 -18.84 6.57
N THR A 41 -1.48 -19.38 6.50
CA THR A 41 -0.50 -19.27 7.60
C THR A 41 0.10 -17.87 7.72
N ARG A 42 0.10 -17.09 6.64
CA ARG A 42 0.72 -15.76 6.58
C ARG A 42 -0.28 -14.62 6.74
N SER A 43 -1.57 -14.91 6.66
CA SER A 43 -2.61 -13.91 6.78
C SER A 43 -3.93 -14.54 7.22
N ALA A 44 -4.47 -14.05 8.32
CA ALA A 44 -5.80 -14.41 8.76
C ALA A 44 -6.90 -13.93 7.77
N PHE A 45 -6.64 -12.89 6.96
CA PHE A 45 -7.54 -12.48 5.89
C PHE A 45 -7.72 -13.62 4.87
N PHE A 46 -6.62 -14.20 4.39
CA PHE A 46 -6.69 -15.34 3.47
C PHE A 46 -7.27 -16.58 4.14
N SER A 47 -7.00 -16.80 5.43
CA SER A 47 -7.64 -17.88 6.19
C SER A 47 -9.15 -17.77 6.22
N GLN A 48 -9.71 -16.56 6.38
CA GLN A 48 -11.16 -16.37 6.36
C GLN A 48 -11.73 -16.49 4.94
N LEU A 49 -11.03 -15.94 3.95
CA LEU A 49 -11.46 -15.96 2.55
C LEU A 49 -11.55 -17.40 2.00
N PHE A 50 -10.49 -18.19 2.14
CA PHE A 50 -10.42 -19.52 1.54
C PHE A 50 -11.22 -20.60 2.29
N ARG A 51 -11.90 -20.24 3.39
CA ARG A 51 -12.92 -21.11 3.99
C ARG A 51 -14.16 -21.26 3.12
N THR A 52 -14.45 -20.25 2.30
CA THR A 52 -15.70 -20.17 1.52
C THR A 52 -15.51 -20.19 0.03
N THR A 53 -14.31 -19.91 -0.47
CA THR A 53 -14.01 -19.89 -1.90
C THR A 53 -12.64 -20.51 -2.16
N THR A 54 -12.45 -21.07 -3.36
CA THR A 54 -11.14 -21.52 -3.87
C THR A 54 -10.57 -20.56 -4.92
N ARG A 55 -11.35 -19.55 -5.32
CA ARG A 55 -10.99 -18.55 -6.33
C ARG A 55 -11.13 -17.13 -5.80
N PHE A 56 -10.21 -16.26 -6.17
CA PHE A 56 -10.20 -14.86 -5.72
C PHE A 56 -9.72 -13.90 -6.81
N GLY A 57 -10.45 -12.80 -7.02
CA GLY A 57 -10.15 -11.79 -8.04
C GLY A 57 -9.64 -10.48 -7.44
N LEU A 58 -8.56 -9.97 -8.04
CA LEU A 58 -7.89 -8.71 -7.72
C LEU A 58 -7.69 -7.86 -9.00
N PRO A 59 -8.79 -7.37 -9.61
CA PRO A 59 -8.74 -6.73 -10.94
C PRO A 59 -8.00 -5.38 -10.94
N ASP A 60 -8.07 -4.64 -9.82
CA ASP A 60 -7.46 -3.31 -9.68
C ASP A 60 -5.99 -3.36 -9.23
N ASP A 61 -5.49 -4.55 -8.89
CA ASP A 61 -4.14 -4.72 -8.35
C ASP A 61 -3.10 -5.00 -9.44
N SER A 62 -1.89 -4.48 -9.19
CA SER A 62 -0.75 -4.63 -10.09
C SER A 62 -0.21 -6.05 -10.09
N ASP A 63 -0.18 -6.70 -11.26
CA ASP A 63 0.42 -8.03 -11.43
C ASP A 63 1.91 -8.05 -11.04
N ALA A 64 2.64 -6.96 -11.31
CA ALA A 64 4.05 -6.84 -10.95
C ALA A 64 4.26 -6.83 -9.43
N ALA A 65 3.45 -6.08 -8.69
CA ALA A 65 3.48 -6.07 -7.23
C ALA A 65 3.05 -7.43 -6.65
N PHE A 66 2.06 -8.08 -7.25
CA PHE A 66 1.62 -9.41 -6.83
C PHE A 66 2.70 -10.49 -7.08
N LYS A 67 3.44 -10.41 -8.17
CA LYS A 67 4.60 -11.28 -8.42
C LYS A 67 5.65 -11.15 -7.33
N LEU A 68 5.90 -9.94 -6.82
CA LEU A 68 6.80 -9.73 -5.67
C LEU A 68 6.22 -10.32 -4.39
N PHE A 69 4.91 -10.21 -4.16
CA PHE A 69 4.22 -10.87 -3.05
C PHE A 69 4.44 -12.38 -3.09
N VAL A 70 4.24 -13.02 -4.24
CA VAL A 70 4.49 -14.46 -4.42
C VAL A 70 5.95 -14.79 -4.14
N GLY A 71 6.89 -14.02 -4.68
CA GLY A 71 8.32 -14.19 -4.39
C GLY A 71 8.63 -14.15 -2.89
N TRP A 72 8.07 -13.18 -2.18
CA TRP A 72 8.19 -13.05 -0.73
C TRP A 72 7.53 -14.22 0.01
N LEU A 73 6.34 -14.65 -0.43
CA LEU A 73 5.57 -15.71 0.20
C LEU A 73 6.36 -17.03 0.29
N TYR A 74 7.10 -17.37 -0.77
CA TYR A 74 7.90 -18.60 -0.84
C TYR A 74 9.31 -18.46 -0.29
N SER A 75 9.97 -17.32 -0.49
CA SER A 75 11.36 -17.14 -0.04
C SER A 75 11.47 -16.60 1.39
N GLY A 76 10.40 -15.99 1.90
CA GLY A 76 10.38 -15.21 3.13
C GLY A 76 11.24 -13.95 3.06
N ARG A 77 11.63 -13.50 1.86
CA ARG A 77 12.46 -12.31 1.66
C ARG A 77 12.06 -11.48 0.45
N ILE A 78 12.23 -10.16 0.55
CA ILE A 78 12.05 -9.24 -0.58
C ILE A 78 13.41 -8.95 -1.24
N PRO A 79 13.54 -9.09 -2.57
CA PRO A 79 14.77 -8.72 -3.27
C PRO A 79 15.00 -7.21 -3.18
N PRO A 80 16.24 -6.74 -2.95
CA PRO A 80 16.53 -5.32 -2.94
C PRO A 80 16.34 -4.73 -4.34
N PRO A 81 15.73 -3.54 -4.46
CA PRO A 81 15.49 -2.93 -5.76
C PRO A 81 16.80 -2.51 -6.43
N THR A 82 16.91 -2.81 -7.72
CA THR A 82 18.04 -2.47 -8.58
C THR A 82 17.80 -1.15 -9.31
N LYS A 83 16.54 -0.82 -9.60
CA LYS A 83 16.12 0.37 -10.33
C LYS A 83 15.11 1.18 -9.53
N GLU A 84 15.07 2.48 -9.78
CA GLU A 84 14.10 3.38 -9.15
C GLU A 84 12.63 3.06 -9.53
N SER A 85 12.42 2.45 -10.70
CA SER A 85 11.08 2.03 -11.16
C SER A 85 10.47 0.96 -10.27
N GLU A 86 11.29 0.05 -9.72
CA GLU A 86 10.87 -1.06 -8.85
C GLU A 86 10.36 -0.56 -7.49
N LEU A 87 10.68 0.69 -7.11
CA LEU A 87 10.13 1.29 -5.90
C LEU A 87 8.60 1.43 -5.95
N THR A 88 8.03 1.63 -7.14
CA THR A 88 6.56 1.73 -7.29
C THR A 88 5.91 0.40 -6.97
N GLU A 89 6.44 -0.70 -7.51
CA GLU A 89 5.95 -2.06 -7.29
C GLU A 89 6.10 -2.47 -5.81
N LEU A 90 7.19 -2.07 -5.16
CA LEU A 90 7.37 -2.26 -3.72
C LEU A 90 6.34 -1.48 -2.92
N LEU A 91 6.05 -0.22 -3.26
CA LEU A 91 5.03 0.55 -2.55
C LEU A 91 3.64 -0.04 -2.74
N GLU A 92 3.28 -0.45 -3.94
CA GLU A 92 2.04 -1.20 -4.21
C GLU A 92 1.96 -2.48 -3.37
N LEU A 93 3.07 -3.23 -3.26
CA LEU A 93 3.15 -4.41 -2.39
C LEU A 93 2.92 -4.08 -0.91
N ALA A 94 3.44 -2.95 -0.41
CA ALA A 94 3.14 -2.52 0.96
C ALA A 94 1.65 -2.21 1.15
N LEU A 95 0.99 -1.58 0.17
CA LEU A 95 -0.45 -1.30 0.21
C LEU A 95 -1.27 -2.59 0.24
N MET A 96 -0.88 -3.60 -0.55
CA MET A 96 -1.49 -4.93 -0.49
C MET A 96 -1.28 -5.57 0.89
N GLY A 97 -0.08 -5.48 1.45
CA GLY A 97 0.22 -5.97 2.80
C GLY A 97 -0.62 -5.31 3.89
N GLU A 98 -0.88 -4.00 3.79
CA GLU A 98 -1.80 -3.29 4.69
C GLU A 98 -3.24 -3.79 4.53
N ARG A 99 -3.72 -3.95 3.28
CA ARG A 99 -5.07 -4.45 2.97
C ARG A 99 -5.31 -5.87 3.49
N TRP A 100 -4.31 -6.74 3.41
CA TRP A 100 -4.40 -8.13 3.87
C TRP A 100 -3.92 -8.32 5.32
N ALA A 101 -3.64 -7.22 6.02
CA ALA A 101 -3.17 -7.20 7.40
C ALA A 101 -1.96 -8.14 7.64
N ILE A 102 -0.93 -8.04 6.80
CA ILE A 102 0.32 -8.81 6.91
C ILE A 102 1.43 -7.88 7.40
N ALA A 103 1.54 -7.69 8.71
CA ALA A 103 2.46 -6.69 9.26
C ALA A 103 3.93 -6.99 8.93
N GLY A 104 4.29 -8.27 8.89
CA GLY A 104 5.64 -8.72 8.53
C GLY A 104 6.04 -8.29 7.12
N LEU A 105 5.12 -8.39 6.15
CA LEU A 105 5.34 -7.96 4.78
C LEU A 105 5.54 -6.45 4.70
N VAL A 106 4.64 -5.68 5.31
CA VAL A 106 4.72 -4.22 5.31
C VAL A 106 6.04 -3.73 5.89
N ARG A 107 6.46 -4.30 7.02
CA ARG A 107 7.74 -3.96 7.67
C ARG A 107 8.93 -4.23 6.76
N GLU A 108 8.96 -5.38 6.12
CA GLU A 108 10.08 -5.77 5.25
C GLU A 108 10.15 -4.94 3.97
N VAL A 109 9.01 -4.63 3.36
CA VAL A 109 8.93 -3.73 2.22
C VAL A 109 9.47 -2.35 2.58
N LEU A 110 9.01 -1.78 3.71
CA LEU A 110 9.43 -0.45 4.15
C LEU A 110 10.93 -0.40 4.44
N GLU A 111 11.49 -1.44 5.06
CA GLU A 111 12.94 -1.55 5.27
C GLU A 111 13.70 -1.63 3.94
N THR A 112 13.17 -2.37 2.97
CA THR A 112 13.78 -2.50 1.64
C THR A 112 13.80 -1.18 0.88
N VAL A 113 12.67 -0.46 0.88
CA VAL A 113 12.52 0.87 0.26
C VAL A 113 13.40 1.90 0.97
N ARG A 114 13.42 1.87 2.30
CA ARG A 114 14.30 2.69 3.15
C ARG A 114 15.76 2.51 2.77
N GLY A 115 16.20 1.25 2.73
CA GLY A 115 17.57 0.88 2.37
C GLY A 115 17.97 1.39 0.98
N TRP A 116 17.06 1.41 0.02
CA TRP A 116 17.36 1.98 -1.31
C TRP A 116 17.57 3.50 -1.26
N TYR A 117 16.68 4.24 -0.59
CA TYR A 117 16.83 5.70 -0.45
C TYR A 117 18.08 6.06 0.36
N ALA A 118 18.44 5.25 1.35
CA ALA A 118 19.67 5.40 2.12
C ALA A 118 20.92 5.26 1.24
N ARG A 119 20.97 4.19 0.43
CA ARG A 119 22.14 3.83 -0.39
C ARG A 119 22.36 4.79 -1.55
N THR A 120 21.26 5.29 -2.14
CA THR A 120 21.32 6.24 -3.26
C THR A 120 21.35 7.69 -2.81
N ASP A 121 21.24 7.94 -1.50
CA ASP A 121 21.10 9.25 -0.88
C ASP A 121 20.04 10.15 -1.54
N THR A 122 18.94 9.54 -1.97
CA THR A 122 17.82 10.23 -2.61
C THR A 122 16.61 10.30 -1.69
N TYR A 123 15.59 11.04 -2.11
CA TYR A 123 14.35 11.22 -1.37
C TYR A 123 13.13 10.86 -2.23
N PRO A 124 11.99 10.53 -1.62
CA PRO A 124 10.76 10.26 -2.36
C PRO A 124 10.35 11.44 -3.23
N GLY A 125 10.09 11.16 -4.51
CA GLY A 125 9.56 12.13 -5.45
C GLY A 125 8.09 12.45 -5.16
N LEU A 126 7.67 13.69 -5.48
CA LEU A 126 6.32 14.20 -5.21
C LEU A 126 5.21 13.26 -5.72
N ARG A 127 5.35 12.73 -6.94
CA ARG A 127 4.33 11.83 -7.55
C ARG A 127 4.09 10.57 -6.72
N ARG A 128 5.15 9.98 -6.14
CA ARG A 128 5.02 8.78 -5.29
C ARG A 128 4.34 9.11 -3.98
N VAL A 129 4.67 10.26 -3.38
CA VAL A 129 4.01 10.72 -2.15
C VAL A 129 2.52 10.97 -2.37
N GLN A 130 2.16 11.63 -3.48
CA GLN A 130 0.76 11.83 -3.85
C GLN A 130 0.04 10.51 -4.10
N TYR A 131 0.69 9.55 -4.75
CA TYR A 131 0.13 8.21 -4.96
C TYR A 131 -0.15 7.51 -3.63
N VAL A 132 0.81 7.51 -2.69
CA VAL A 132 0.60 6.92 -1.36
C VAL A 132 -0.57 7.62 -0.65
N TYR A 133 -0.63 8.94 -0.67
CA TYR A 133 -1.72 9.70 -0.04
C TYR A 133 -3.09 9.39 -0.63
N ALA A 134 -3.17 9.14 -1.94
CA ALA A 134 -4.42 8.80 -2.60
C ALA A 134 -4.91 7.37 -2.27
N ASN A 135 -4.01 6.47 -1.87
CA ASN A 135 -4.31 5.05 -1.66
C ASN A 135 -4.16 4.59 -0.20
N THR A 136 -3.91 5.50 0.75
CA THR A 136 -3.70 5.16 2.16
C THR A 136 -4.50 6.03 3.11
N GLU A 137 -4.83 5.47 4.27
CA GLU A 137 -5.37 6.23 5.39
C GLU A 137 -4.28 7.02 6.13
N VAL A 138 -4.71 8.00 6.94
CA VAL A 138 -3.84 8.88 7.76
C VAL A 138 -2.87 8.10 8.66
N GLU A 139 -3.26 6.89 9.07
CA GLU A 139 -2.51 6.03 9.98
C GLU A 139 -1.66 4.97 9.26
N SER A 140 -1.52 5.03 7.93
CA SER A 140 -0.69 4.07 7.18
C SER A 140 0.80 4.22 7.52
N PRO A 141 1.53 3.11 7.76
CA PRO A 141 2.97 3.13 7.97
C PRO A 141 3.74 3.60 6.73
N VAL A 142 3.25 3.29 5.52
CA VAL A 142 3.86 3.77 4.26
C VAL A 142 3.80 5.29 4.20
N ARG A 143 2.65 5.88 4.54
CA ARG A 143 2.46 7.34 4.60
C ARG A 143 3.40 7.98 5.61
N ALA A 144 3.51 7.42 6.81
CA ALA A 144 4.38 7.94 7.87
C ALA A 144 5.87 7.95 7.45
N MET A 145 6.33 6.88 6.79
CA MET A 145 7.70 6.76 6.29
C MET A 145 8.03 7.81 5.22
N MET A 146 7.11 7.99 4.26
CA MET A 146 7.23 8.99 3.19
C MET A 146 7.26 10.42 3.72
N VAL A 147 6.35 10.75 4.63
CA VAL A 147 6.28 12.10 5.25
C VAL A 147 7.56 12.39 6.02
N GLY A 148 8.07 11.44 6.80
CA GLY A 148 9.32 11.62 7.53
C GLY A 148 10.51 11.90 6.61
N ALA A 149 10.58 11.22 5.46
CA ALA A 149 11.65 11.41 4.50
C ALA A 149 11.57 12.79 3.81
N VAL A 150 10.37 13.21 3.41
CA VAL A 150 10.14 14.54 2.82
C VAL A 150 10.37 15.66 3.84
N ALA A 151 9.91 15.48 5.07
CA ALA A 151 10.12 16.44 6.14
C ALA A 151 11.62 16.68 6.35
N ARG A 152 12.45 15.62 6.38
CA ARG A 152 13.91 15.75 6.46
C ARG A 152 14.47 16.52 5.26
N MET A 153 14.07 16.14 4.04
CA MET A 153 14.53 16.80 2.81
C MET A 153 14.27 18.31 2.85
N LEU A 154 13.11 18.74 3.35
CA LEU A 154 12.75 20.15 3.45
C LEU A 154 13.47 20.85 4.60
N ALA A 155 13.68 20.17 5.73
CA ALA A 155 14.30 20.76 6.92
C ALA A 155 15.82 20.93 6.80
N LEU A 156 16.50 20.07 6.04
CA LEU A 156 17.95 20.14 5.82
C LEU A 156 18.33 20.95 4.58
N ARG A 157 17.35 21.42 3.80
CA ARG A 157 17.64 22.28 2.64
C ARG A 157 18.14 23.64 3.10
N ASP A 158 19.06 24.22 2.32
CA ASP A 158 19.56 25.57 2.56
C ASP A 158 18.41 26.59 2.59
N PRO A 159 18.29 27.42 3.64
CA PRO A 159 17.22 28.41 3.75
C PRO A 159 17.18 29.41 2.58
N GLY A 160 18.30 29.62 1.89
CA GLY A 160 18.41 30.51 0.74
C GLY A 160 17.82 29.96 -0.56
N GLU A 161 17.67 28.63 -0.71
CA GLU A 161 17.09 28.01 -1.91
C GLU A 161 15.56 27.99 -1.90
N GLY A 162 14.96 28.05 -0.71
CA GLY A 162 13.52 27.92 -0.53
C GLY A 162 12.97 26.53 -0.91
N ILE A 163 11.64 26.40 -0.87
CA ILE A 163 10.97 25.14 -1.22
C ILE A 163 10.94 25.00 -2.75
N PRO A 164 11.25 23.83 -3.33
CA PRO A 164 11.14 23.64 -4.77
C PRO A 164 9.71 23.93 -5.27
N ARG A 165 9.58 24.66 -6.39
CA ARG A 165 8.29 25.16 -6.90
C ARG A 165 7.20 24.08 -7.04
N HIS A 166 7.57 22.87 -7.44
CA HIS A 166 6.62 21.77 -7.58
C HIS A 166 6.09 21.27 -6.23
N TRP A 167 6.95 21.25 -5.19
CA TRP A 167 6.53 20.97 -3.81
C TRP A 167 5.70 22.10 -3.25
N GLU A 168 6.09 23.36 -3.47
CA GLU A 168 5.31 24.51 -3.00
C GLU A 168 3.87 24.48 -3.55
N LYS A 169 3.72 24.26 -4.85
CA LYS A 169 2.40 24.14 -5.50
C LYS A 169 1.58 22.98 -4.92
N ALA A 170 2.22 21.84 -4.65
CA ALA A 170 1.55 20.68 -4.06
C ALA A 170 1.11 20.95 -2.62
N LEU A 171 1.98 21.50 -1.77
CA LEU A 171 1.69 21.81 -0.37
C LEU A 171 0.60 22.87 -0.20
N ARG A 172 0.51 23.82 -1.14
CA ARG A 172 -0.59 24.81 -1.18
C ARG A 172 -1.94 24.19 -1.54
N ARG A 173 -1.95 23.11 -2.33
CA ARG A 173 -3.18 22.42 -2.76
C ARG A 173 -3.61 21.38 -1.74
N ASP A 174 -2.68 20.57 -1.26
CA ASP A 174 -2.90 19.46 -0.34
C ASP A 174 -2.44 19.86 1.07
N GLY A 175 -3.30 20.61 1.77
CA GLY A 175 -2.98 21.12 3.11
C GLY A 175 -2.72 20.03 4.14
N GLU A 176 -3.32 18.85 3.99
CA GLU A 176 -3.13 17.71 4.88
C GLU A 176 -1.67 17.23 4.90
N LEU A 177 -1.05 17.09 3.73
CA LEU A 177 0.38 16.75 3.61
C LEU A 177 1.26 17.79 4.30
N ALA A 178 0.95 19.08 4.13
CA ALA A 178 1.69 20.17 4.77
C ALA A 178 1.58 20.10 6.30
N VAL A 179 0.37 19.87 6.83
CA VAL A 179 0.15 19.69 8.27
C VAL A 179 0.95 18.52 8.81
N GLU A 180 0.95 17.38 8.12
CA GLU A 180 1.71 16.21 8.57
C GLU A 180 3.23 16.42 8.57
N ILE A 181 3.75 17.14 7.58
CA ILE A 181 5.17 17.51 7.54
C ILE A 181 5.51 18.42 8.73
N ILE A 182 4.68 19.43 9.02
CA ILE A 182 4.89 20.32 10.17
C ILE A 182 4.86 19.53 11.48
N VAL A 183 3.88 18.65 11.65
CA VAL A 183 3.78 17.77 12.83
C VAL A 183 5.02 16.87 12.96
N ALA A 184 5.50 16.31 11.85
CA ALA A 184 6.71 15.50 11.86
C ALA A 184 7.94 16.32 12.31
N ILE A 185 8.11 17.53 11.79
CA ILE A 185 9.21 18.45 12.15
C ILE A 185 9.11 18.88 13.63
N GLN A 186 7.91 19.24 14.10
CA GLN A 186 7.68 19.61 15.51
C GLN A 186 8.03 18.46 16.45
N GLY A 187 7.76 17.21 16.03
CA GLY A 187 8.11 16.00 16.77
C GLY A 187 9.60 15.86 17.08
N TRP A 188 10.49 16.52 16.32
CA TRP A 188 11.94 16.45 16.53
C TRP A 188 12.44 17.35 17.68
N ARG A 189 11.59 18.23 18.24
CA ARG A 189 11.92 19.10 19.38
C ARG A 189 13.28 19.81 19.23
N LEU A 190 13.45 20.55 18.13
CA LEU A 190 14.70 21.24 17.75
C LEU A 190 15.16 22.37 18.71
N GLY A 191 14.57 22.48 19.92
CA GLY A 191 14.70 23.64 20.82
C GLY A 191 15.95 23.70 21.71
N GLU A 192 16.78 22.67 21.79
CA GLU A 192 18.01 22.69 22.61
C GLU A 192 19.28 22.74 21.75
N LEU A 193 19.84 23.94 21.58
CA LEU A 193 21.26 24.32 21.50
C LEU A 193 22.31 23.27 21.03
N VAL A 194 22.04 22.55 19.94
CA VAL A 194 23.07 21.84 19.18
C VAL A 194 22.76 22.04 17.69
N SER A 195 23.56 22.88 17.03
CA SER A 195 23.52 23.08 15.59
C SER A 195 24.08 21.84 14.89
N GLY A 196 23.28 21.11 14.13
CA GLY A 196 23.77 20.02 13.28
C GLY A 196 22.68 19.15 12.64
N GLU A 197 23.00 18.56 11.50
CA GLU A 197 22.20 17.57 10.75
C GLU A 197 21.85 16.31 11.59
N GLU A 198 22.53 16.13 12.72
CA GLU A 198 22.47 15.00 13.63
C GLU A 198 21.17 14.93 14.46
N LYS A 199 20.49 16.08 14.68
CA LYS A 199 19.19 16.09 15.39
C LYS A 199 17.99 15.75 14.52
N VAL A 200 18.10 15.91 13.20
CA VAL A 200 17.01 15.54 12.29
C VAL A 200 17.04 14.03 12.12
N PRO A 201 15.98 13.28 12.46
CA PRO A 201 15.92 11.85 12.18
C PRO A 201 16.01 11.59 10.68
N ASP A 202 16.80 10.60 10.27
CA ASP A 202 16.78 10.10 8.89
C ASP A 202 15.91 8.86 8.80
N THR A 203 14.65 9.02 8.36
CA THR A 203 13.76 7.87 8.13
C THR A 203 14.23 7.00 6.97
N ARG A 204 15.27 7.40 6.23
CA ARG A 204 15.96 6.56 5.25
C ARG A 204 17.05 5.72 5.92
N ARG A 205 17.62 6.12 7.06
CA ARG A 205 18.75 5.43 7.71
C ARG A 205 18.38 4.96 9.11
N GLY A 206 18.33 3.64 9.31
CA GLY A 206 18.08 3.05 10.63
C GLY A 206 16.61 2.75 10.92
N VAL A 207 16.28 2.55 12.19
CA VAL A 207 14.98 2.03 12.65
C VAL A 207 13.79 2.94 12.30
N ALA A 208 12.64 2.32 12.03
CA ALA A 208 11.35 2.99 11.83
C ALA A 208 11.07 4.10 12.85
N GLY A 209 10.48 5.21 12.38
CA GLY A 209 10.10 6.34 13.24
C GLY A 209 9.00 5.94 14.23
N MET A 210 8.77 6.72 15.29
CA MET A 210 7.74 6.38 16.29
C MET A 210 6.35 6.23 15.67
N ARG A 211 5.94 7.18 14.81
CA ARG A 211 4.64 7.15 14.11
C ARG A 211 4.51 5.92 13.22
N GLU A 212 5.54 5.59 12.46
CA GLU A 212 5.56 4.39 11.62
C GLU A 212 5.50 3.10 12.45
N LYS A 213 6.24 3.01 13.56
CA LYS A 213 6.15 1.87 14.48
C LYS A 213 4.76 1.69 15.05
N GLU A 214 4.10 2.79 15.40
CA GLU A 214 2.71 2.77 15.90
C GLU A 214 1.73 2.31 14.81
N SER A 215 1.91 2.81 13.58
CA SER A 215 1.16 2.37 12.41
C SER A 215 1.36 0.88 12.10
N VAL A 216 2.59 0.36 12.15
CA VAL A 216 2.86 -1.08 11.98
C VAL A 216 2.21 -1.89 13.10
N LYS A 217 2.29 -1.43 14.35
CA LYS A 217 1.59 -2.08 15.49
C LYS A 217 0.07 -2.10 15.30
N LYS A 218 -0.51 -1.12 14.61
CA LYS A 218 -1.93 -1.16 14.26
C LYS A 218 -2.22 -2.31 13.29
N VAL A 219 -1.36 -2.52 12.28
CA VAL A 219 -1.47 -3.66 11.37
C VAL A 219 -1.33 -4.98 12.12
N GLU A 220 -0.35 -5.10 13.03
CA GLU A 220 -0.18 -6.29 13.90
C GLU A 220 -1.44 -6.56 14.72
N ARG A 221 -2.05 -5.53 15.32
CA ARG A 221 -3.31 -5.68 16.06
C ARG A 221 -4.48 -6.11 15.16
N LEU A 222 -4.48 -5.74 13.88
CA LEU A 222 -5.51 -6.18 12.94
C LEU A 222 -5.29 -7.64 12.55
N GLU A 223 -4.04 -8.05 12.40
CA GLU A 223 -3.59 -9.43 12.20
C GLU A 223 -4.05 -10.30 13.40
N ASP A 224 -3.70 -9.94 14.63
CA ASP A 224 -4.09 -10.66 15.86
C ASP A 224 -5.62 -10.78 16.00
N LYS A 225 -6.36 -9.70 15.75
CA LYS A 225 -7.83 -9.70 15.81
C LYS A 225 -8.46 -10.62 14.77
N ALA A 226 -7.83 -10.74 13.61
CA ALA A 226 -8.31 -11.62 12.57
C ALA A 226 -8.01 -13.09 12.92
N GLU A 227 -6.90 -13.39 13.60
CA GLU A 227 -6.59 -14.72 14.14
C GLU A 227 -7.55 -15.14 15.26
N ASP A 228 -7.85 -14.25 16.22
CA ASP A 228 -8.80 -14.51 17.31
C ASP A 228 -10.20 -14.88 16.82
N LYS A 229 -10.65 -14.26 15.73
CA LYS A 229 -11.94 -14.59 15.09
C LYS A 229 -11.92 -15.98 14.44
N VAL A 230 -10.77 -16.42 13.93
CA VAL A 230 -10.62 -17.77 13.39
C VAL A 230 -10.61 -18.79 14.54
N GLY A 231 -9.92 -18.51 15.64
CA GLY A 231 -9.82 -19.40 16.79
C GLY A 231 -11.10 -19.59 17.62
N LYS A 232 -12.00 -18.59 17.68
CA LYS A 232 -13.26 -18.67 18.45
C LYS A 232 -14.42 -19.36 17.74
N ILE A 233 -14.27 -19.73 16.47
CA ILE A 233 -15.27 -20.54 15.77
C ILE A 233 -14.88 -22.00 15.99
N ASP A 234 -15.20 -22.52 17.17
CA ASP A 234 -15.05 -23.94 17.50
C ASP A 234 -15.81 -24.78 16.47
N ILE A 235 -15.04 -25.57 15.72
CA ILE A 235 -15.55 -26.71 14.95
C ILE A 235 -15.95 -27.74 16.00
N GLY A 236 -17.21 -27.67 16.44
CA GLY A 236 -17.84 -28.79 17.10
C GLY A 236 -17.82 -29.98 16.15
N ASP A 237 -17.00 -30.96 16.48
CA ASP A 237 -17.00 -32.29 15.88
C ASP A 237 -18.43 -32.83 15.78
N LYS A 238 -18.98 -32.79 14.57
CA LYS A 238 -20.03 -33.70 14.13
C LYS A 238 -19.53 -34.41 12.88
N LYS A 239 -18.68 -35.41 13.12
CA LYS A 239 -18.68 -36.61 12.28
C LYS A 239 -19.99 -37.34 12.54
N GLU A 240 -20.87 -37.40 11.54
CA GLU A 240 -21.61 -38.60 11.17
C GLU A 240 -22.45 -38.32 9.91
N ASP A 241 -22.18 -39.17 8.91
CA ASP A 241 -23.07 -39.67 7.86
C ASP A 241 -23.75 -38.70 6.89
N LEU A 242 -23.16 -38.54 5.70
CA LEU A 242 -23.95 -38.46 4.45
C LEU A 242 -23.06 -38.72 3.22
N GLU A 243 -22.83 -40.00 2.94
CA GLU A 243 -22.74 -40.46 1.55
C GLU A 243 -24.16 -40.50 0.98
N LYS A 244 -24.48 -39.57 0.06
CA LYS A 244 -25.35 -39.81 -1.11
C LYS A 244 -25.53 -38.53 -1.95
N ASP A 245 -25.13 -38.66 -3.21
CA ASP A 245 -25.68 -38.05 -4.42
C ASP A 245 -26.34 -36.66 -4.31
N VAL A 246 -25.65 -35.61 -4.80
CA VAL A 246 -26.27 -34.63 -5.70
C VAL A 246 -25.25 -34.17 -6.74
N ARG A 247 -25.53 -34.51 -8.00
CA ARG A 247 -25.04 -33.83 -9.19
C ARG A 247 -25.76 -32.47 -9.24
N SER A 248 -25.06 -31.35 -9.09
CA SER A 248 -25.60 -30.04 -9.48
C SER A 248 -24.47 -29.12 -9.93
N GLU A 249 -24.68 -28.55 -11.11
CA GLU A 249 -23.86 -27.55 -11.77
C GLU A 249 -23.61 -26.37 -10.82
N GLY A 250 -22.34 -26.08 -10.56
CA GLY A 250 -21.92 -24.95 -9.74
C GLY A 250 -21.63 -23.75 -10.64
N GLU A 251 -22.54 -22.77 -10.63
CA GLU A 251 -22.18 -21.40 -10.96
C GLU A 251 -21.28 -20.85 -9.84
N ASP A 252 -19.96 -20.97 -10.03
CA ASP A 252 -18.95 -20.40 -9.13
C ASP A 252 -19.03 -18.87 -9.19
N THR A 253 -19.61 -18.27 -8.16
CA THR A 253 -19.65 -16.80 -8.01
C THR A 253 -18.25 -16.32 -7.60
N MET A 254 -17.53 -15.68 -8.52
CA MET A 254 -16.25 -15.02 -8.25
C MET A 254 -16.46 -13.85 -7.28
N MET A 255 -15.74 -13.82 -6.16
CA MET A 255 -15.70 -12.64 -5.28
C MET A 255 -14.64 -11.67 -5.81
N GLU A 256 -15.11 -10.53 -6.32
CA GLU A 256 -14.28 -9.38 -6.67
C GLU A 256 -14.25 -8.39 -5.50
N LEU A 257 -13.07 -7.88 -5.15
CA LEU A 257 -12.96 -6.71 -4.30
C LEU A 257 -13.04 -5.46 -5.16
N THR A 258 -14.16 -4.73 -5.09
CA THR A 258 -14.25 -3.35 -5.57
C THR A 258 -14.01 -2.37 -4.40
N PRO A 259 -13.55 -1.13 -4.67
CA PRO A 259 -13.23 -0.14 -3.62
C PRO A 259 -14.39 0.21 -2.68
N GLU A 260 -15.64 -0.06 -3.06
CA GLU A 260 -16.83 0.35 -2.30
C GLU A 260 -17.18 -0.55 -1.10
N THR A 261 -16.60 -1.76 -1.01
CA THR A 261 -16.90 -2.67 0.12
C THR A 261 -16.03 -2.42 1.37
N CYS A 262 -15.01 -1.55 1.28
CA CYS A 262 -14.11 -1.25 2.40
C CYS A 262 -14.47 0.06 3.16
N SER A 263 -15.39 0.89 2.66
CA SER A 263 -15.63 2.25 3.18
C SER A 263 -16.96 2.46 3.91
N ARG A 264 -17.34 1.60 4.86
CA ARG A 264 -18.48 1.87 5.77
C ARG A 264 -18.21 1.55 7.24
N ARG A 265 -17.51 2.47 7.90
CA ARG A 265 -17.60 2.93 9.31
C ARG A 265 -16.30 3.71 9.60
N ALA A 266 -16.25 4.97 10.01
CA ALA A 266 -17.27 5.91 10.42
C ALA A 266 -16.66 7.32 10.37
N THR A 267 -17.30 8.26 9.69
CA THR A 267 -17.18 9.69 10.02
C THR A 267 -18.47 10.09 10.73
N GLY A 268 -18.40 10.15 12.06
CA GLY A 268 -19.48 10.68 12.87
C GLY A 268 -19.35 12.18 12.99
N PHE A 269 -20.30 12.93 12.43
CA PHE A 269 -20.86 14.17 13.00
C PHE A 269 -22.29 14.35 12.45
N PRO A 270 -23.21 14.97 13.21
CA PRO A 270 -24.63 14.66 13.16
C PRO A 270 -25.37 15.50 12.10
N VAL A 271 -26.09 14.83 11.21
CA VAL A 271 -27.12 15.51 10.39
C VAL A 271 -28.44 15.46 11.15
N ARG A 272 -28.92 16.64 11.54
CA ARG A 272 -30.25 16.86 12.12
C ARG A 272 -31.32 16.39 11.11
N ILE A 273 -32.21 15.52 11.55
CA ILE A 273 -33.39 15.09 10.81
C ILE A 273 -34.48 16.15 11.00
N ALA A 274 -34.95 16.75 9.90
CA ALA A 274 -36.23 17.46 9.88
C ALA A 274 -37.37 16.46 9.57
N PRO A 275 -38.57 16.63 10.14
CA PRO A 275 -39.60 15.59 10.16
C PRO A 275 -40.67 15.85 9.11
N ASP A 276 -40.49 15.36 7.89
CA ASP A 276 -41.61 15.16 6.97
C ASP A 276 -41.30 14.08 5.92
N GLY A 277 -41.72 12.86 6.23
CA GLY A 277 -41.61 11.70 5.35
C GLY A 277 -42.45 11.83 4.08
N ARG A 278 -41.83 12.35 3.00
CA ARG A 278 -42.32 12.17 1.63
C ARG A 278 -41.19 11.86 0.67
N THR A 279 -41.20 10.63 0.16
CA THR A 279 -40.48 10.20 -1.04
C THR A 279 -41.02 10.93 -2.26
N SER A 280 -40.14 11.53 -3.06
CA SER A 280 -40.45 11.99 -4.41
C SER A 280 -39.32 11.61 -5.36
N VAL A 281 -39.67 10.84 -6.38
CA VAL A 281 -38.83 10.41 -7.49
C VAL A 281 -38.74 11.59 -8.47
N ALA A 282 -37.57 12.23 -8.59
CA ALA A 282 -37.24 13.10 -9.73
C ALA A 282 -35.73 13.36 -9.87
N ASN A 283 -35.20 12.92 -11.00
CA ASN A 283 -34.13 13.51 -11.81
C ASN A 283 -32.66 13.43 -11.33
N ALA A 284 -32.09 12.25 -11.49
CA ALA A 284 -30.66 12.06 -11.79
C ALA A 284 -30.39 12.41 -13.26
N SER A 285 -30.11 13.68 -13.59
CA SER A 285 -29.65 14.10 -14.95
C SER A 285 -28.95 15.47 -14.99
N ALA A 286 -28.39 15.99 -13.88
CA ALA A 286 -27.82 17.36 -13.87
C ALA A 286 -26.41 17.51 -13.26
N LEU A 287 -25.67 16.43 -13.02
CA LEU A 287 -24.30 16.49 -12.47
C LEU A 287 -23.22 15.80 -13.34
N ALA A 288 -23.56 15.41 -14.57
CA ALA A 288 -22.64 14.72 -15.49
C ALA A 288 -22.01 15.60 -16.59
N ASN A 289 -22.26 16.92 -16.60
CA ASN A 289 -21.83 17.79 -17.70
C ASN A 289 -20.77 18.86 -17.36
N GLU A 290 -20.10 18.81 -16.20
CA GLU A 290 -19.04 19.79 -15.86
C GLU A 290 -17.62 19.23 -15.69
N THR A 291 -17.36 17.96 -16.06
CA THR A 291 -15.99 17.39 -15.98
C THR A 291 -15.38 16.93 -17.31
N LYS A 292 -16.01 17.23 -18.46
CA LYS A 292 -15.48 16.91 -19.80
C LYS A 292 -14.83 18.09 -20.55
N SER A 293 -14.20 19.04 -19.84
CA SER A 293 -13.56 20.21 -20.49
C SER A 293 -12.03 20.34 -20.32
N THR A 294 -11.32 19.41 -19.69
CA THR A 294 -9.84 19.57 -19.50
C THR A 294 -9.00 18.32 -19.75
N LEU A 295 -9.49 17.37 -20.57
CA LEU A 295 -8.70 16.24 -21.07
C LEU A 295 -8.86 16.11 -22.59
N GLY A 296 -8.48 17.17 -23.29
CA GLY A 296 -8.27 17.16 -24.73
C GLY A 296 -6.90 17.74 -25.05
N ARG A 297 -6.07 16.93 -25.72
CA ARG A 297 -4.75 17.25 -26.34
C ARG A 297 -3.53 16.67 -25.62
N LEU A 298 -3.35 15.35 -25.80
CA LEU A 298 -2.02 14.75 -25.89
C LEU A 298 -1.87 14.21 -27.32
N GLU A 299 -1.40 15.05 -28.24
CA GLU A 299 -0.97 14.61 -29.56
C GLU A 299 0.56 14.59 -29.61
N LEU A 300 1.10 13.39 -29.87
CA LEU A 300 2.17 13.08 -30.83
C LEU A 300 3.24 14.17 -31.04
N TRP A 301 4.42 13.96 -30.45
CA TRP A 301 5.68 14.46 -31.00
C TRP A 301 6.66 13.30 -31.15
N THR A 302 6.73 12.78 -32.37
CA THR A 302 7.86 12.00 -32.90
C THR A 302 8.45 12.78 -34.08
N ASP A 303 9.78 12.79 -34.11
CA ASP A 303 10.71 13.14 -35.20
C ASP A 303 11.07 14.60 -35.52
N GLY A 304 12.40 14.83 -35.52
CA GLY A 304 13.04 16.05 -36.00
C GLY A 304 14.55 16.08 -35.75
N ALA A 305 15.30 15.05 -36.17
CA ALA A 305 16.77 15.04 -36.11
C ALA A 305 17.40 14.72 -37.47
N GLN A 306 17.57 15.75 -38.31
CA GLN A 306 18.56 15.92 -39.39
C GLN A 306 18.76 17.45 -39.48
N GLY A 307 19.92 18.10 -39.43
CA GLY A 307 21.22 17.85 -40.05
C GLY A 307 21.59 19.09 -40.90
N ILE A 308 22.88 19.46 -40.99
CA ILE A 308 23.51 20.54 -41.80
C ILE A 308 23.64 21.90 -41.06
N GLY A 309 24.80 22.59 -41.00
CA GLY A 309 26.11 22.36 -41.59
C GLY A 309 27.12 23.48 -41.30
N ARG A 310 28.38 23.14 -41.64
CA ARG A 310 29.64 23.89 -41.80
C ARG A 310 29.63 25.44 -41.74
N GLY A 311 30.65 25.97 -41.05
CA GLY A 311 31.25 27.29 -41.29
C GLY A 311 32.78 27.21 -41.16
N THR A 312 33.49 27.85 -42.09
CA THR A 312 34.89 27.64 -42.47
C THR A 312 35.72 28.90 -42.16
N VAL A 313 36.90 28.73 -41.53
CA VAL A 313 38.22 29.43 -41.67
C VAL A 313 38.33 30.98 -41.58
N ARG A 314 39.31 31.38 -40.75
CA ARG A 314 40.33 32.49 -40.81
C ARG A 314 40.44 33.11 -39.40
N SER A 315 41.61 33.24 -38.78
CA SER A 315 42.97 33.50 -39.26
C SER A 315 44.04 32.66 -38.57
#